data_AF-A0A2N5XZG1-F1
#
_entry.id   AF-A0A2N5XZG1-F1
#
_cell.length_a   1.000
_cell.length_b   1.000
_cell.length_c   1.000
_cell.angle_alpha   90.00
_cell.angle_beta   90.00
_cell.angle_gamma   90.00
#
_symmetry.space_group_name_H-M   'P 1'
#
loop_
_entity.id
_entity.type
_entity.pdbx_description
1 polymer ?
#
loop_
_entity_poly.entity_id
_entity_poly.type
_entity_poly.pdbx_seq_one_letter_code
_entity_poly.pdbx_strand_id
1 'polypeptide(L)'
;MDTILTIIAVLGLGALLISAFIFAMAARRFVSDDHNSQAHRPVISSYKPRTREDRRQQQAPKLFPVTINGRYIAEDRRAGGDRRHMGRQFA
;
A
#
# COMPACT_ATOMS: atom_id res chain seq x y z
N MET A 1 -1.75 11.26 52.98
CA MET A 1 -0.66 11.25 52.00
C MET A 1 -0.36 9.83 51.53
N ASP A 2 -0.02 8.91 52.43
CA ASP A 2 0.32 7.52 52.07
C ASP A 2 -0.77 6.76 51.32
N THR A 3 -2.04 6.92 51.71
CA THR A 3 -3.17 6.27 51.02
C THR A 3 -3.26 6.66 49.55
N ILE A 4 -3.01 7.94 49.24
CA ILE A 4 -3.04 8.45 47.86
C ILE A 4 -1.87 7.88 47.06
N LEU A 5 -0.66 7.84 47.65
CA LEU A 5 0.49 7.18 47.02
C LEU A 5 0.22 5.70 46.76
N THR A 6 -0.43 5.01 47.70
CA THR A 6 -0.74 3.58 47.56
C THR A 6 -1.72 3.34 46.42
N ILE A 7 -2.75 4.18 46.29
CA ILE A 7 -3.72 4.10 45.19
C ILE A 7 -3.03 4.35 43.85
N ILE A 8 -2.19 5.39 43.74
CA ILE A 8 -1.45 5.70 42.52
C ILE A 8 -0.49 4.54 42.16
N ALA A 9 0.18 3.95 43.14
CA ALA A 9 1.08 2.82 42.93
C ALA A 9 0.35 1.59 42.38
N VAL A 10 -0.81 1.24 42.96
CA VAL A 10 -1.62 0.11 42.50
C VAL A 10 -2.17 0.36 41.09
N LEU A 11 -2.69 1.56 40.82
CA LEU A 11 -3.19 1.94 39.49
C LEU A 11 -2.07 1.93 38.44
N GLY A 12 -0.88 2.47 38.78
CA GLY A 12 0.28 2.47 37.91
C GLY A 12 0.79 1.07 37.61
N LEU A 13 0.88 0.20 38.62
CA LEU A 13 1.25 -1.20 38.45
C LEU A 13 0.23 -1.92 37.55
N GLY A 14 -1.06 -1.72 37.78
CA GLY A 14 -2.12 -2.31 36.96
C GLY A 14 -2.04 -1.88 35.49
N ALA A 15 -1.87 -0.57 35.25
CA ALA A 15 -1.72 -0.05 33.89
C ALA A 15 -0.48 -0.61 33.19
N LEU A 16 0.65 -0.76 33.91
CA LEU A 16 1.88 -1.35 33.39
C LEU A 16 1.67 -2.81 32.98
N LEU A 17 1.02 -3.62 33.84
CA LEU A 17 0.73 -5.02 33.55
C LEU A 17 -0.18 -5.19 32.33
N ILE A 18 -1.22 -4.36 32.21
CA ILE A 18 -2.13 -4.38 31.04
C ILE A 18 -1.37 -4.02 29.77
N SER A 19 -0.54 -2.97 29.81
CA SER A 19 0.28 -2.54 28.67
C SER A 19 1.24 -3.65 28.22
N ALA A 20 1.96 -4.25 29.16
CA ALA A 20 2.87 -5.36 28.89
C ALA A 20 2.15 -6.57 28.29
N PHE A 21 0.95 -6.90 28.79
CA PHE A 21 0.13 -8.00 28.26
C PHE A 21 -0.29 -7.76 26.81
N ILE A 22 -0.81 -6.56 26.50
CA ILE A 22 -1.23 -6.20 25.13
C ILE A 22 -0.02 -6.22 24.19
N PHE A 23 1.12 -5.67 24.62
CA PHE A 23 2.34 -5.66 23.84
C PHE A 23 2.84 -7.08 23.56
N ALA A 24 2.87 -7.95 24.56
CA ALA A 24 3.25 -9.36 24.40
C ALA A 24 2.28 -10.12 23.48
N MET A 25 0.97 -9.86 23.60
CA MET A 25 -0.05 -10.46 22.73
C MET A 25 0.11 -9.99 21.27
N ALA A 26 0.36 -8.70 21.06
CA ALA A 26 0.60 -8.13 19.74
C ALA A 26 1.90 -8.67 19.12
N ALA A 27 2.99 -8.76 19.89
CA ALA A 27 4.24 -9.35 19.45
C ALA A 27 4.08 -10.83 19.09
N ARG A 28 3.36 -11.60 19.92
CA ARG A 28 3.04 -13.01 19.64
C ARG A 28 2.26 -13.15 18.34
N ARG A 29 1.27 -12.28 18.11
CA ARG A 29 0.50 -12.24 16.87
C ARG A 29 1.38 -11.88 15.67
N PHE A 30 2.24 -10.88 15.78
CA PHE A 30 3.16 -10.48 14.71
C PHE A 30 4.10 -11.62 14.30
N VAL A 31 4.69 -12.32 15.27
CA VAL A 31 5.56 -13.48 15.01
C VAL A 31 4.77 -14.67 14.44
N SER A 32 3.50 -14.84 14.84
CA SER A 32 2.66 -15.94 14.34
C SER A 32 2.05 -15.65 12.95
N ASP A 33 1.75 -14.39 12.65
CA ASP A 33 1.17 -13.93 11.38
C ASP A 33 2.22 -13.90 10.24
N ASP A 34 3.51 -13.97 10.56
CA ASP A 34 4.59 -14.12 9.56
C ASP A 34 4.51 -15.47 8.82
N HIS A 35 3.77 -16.45 9.35
CA HIS A 35 3.49 -17.72 8.67
C HIS A 35 2.10 -17.77 8.01
N ASN A 36 1.25 -16.76 8.25
CA ASN A 36 -0.14 -16.73 7.77
C ASN A 36 -0.46 -15.54 6.86
N SER A 37 0.54 -14.74 6.50
CA SER A 37 0.60 -14.16 5.15
C SER A 37 0.87 -15.29 4.15
N GLN A 38 -0.11 -16.21 4.05
CA GLN A 38 -0.32 -16.94 2.82
C GLN A 38 -0.32 -15.86 1.75
N ALA A 39 0.75 -15.85 0.98
CA ALA A 39 0.76 -15.25 -0.33
C ALA A 39 -0.55 -15.71 -0.95
N HIS A 40 -1.52 -14.81 -1.03
CA HIS A 40 -2.59 -14.92 -1.99
C HIS A 40 -1.86 -14.77 -3.32
N ARG A 41 -1.13 -15.83 -3.71
CA ARG A 41 -0.67 -16.02 -5.07
C ARG A 41 -1.99 -15.96 -5.82
N PRO A 42 -2.26 -14.90 -6.59
CA PRO A 42 -3.40 -14.96 -7.47
C PRO A 42 -3.22 -16.27 -8.22
N VAL A 43 -4.19 -17.17 -8.15
CA VAL A 43 -4.22 -18.33 -9.03
C VAL A 43 -4.09 -17.70 -10.41
N ILE A 44 -2.91 -17.84 -11.03
CA ILE A 44 -2.63 -17.27 -12.34
C ILE A 44 -3.42 -18.14 -13.31
N SER A 45 -4.75 -17.97 -13.34
CA SER A 45 -5.66 -18.74 -14.19
C SER A 45 -5.64 -18.25 -15.64
N SER A 46 -4.75 -17.33 -15.98
CA SER A 46 -4.40 -17.05 -17.36
C SER A 46 -2.99 -16.49 -17.42
N TYR A 47 -2.01 -17.33 -17.71
CA TYR A 47 -0.76 -16.84 -18.28
C TYR A 47 -1.11 -16.13 -19.59
N LYS A 48 -1.13 -14.79 -19.56
CA LYS A 48 -1.33 -13.99 -20.77
C LYS A 48 0.06 -13.75 -21.34
N PRO A 49 0.43 -14.34 -22.49
CA PRO A 49 1.72 -14.11 -23.10
C PRO A 49 1.89 -12.60 -23.32
N ARG A 50 3.10 -12.09 -23.04
CA ARG A 50 3.47 -10.71 -23.36
C ARG A 50 3.49 -10.56 -24.89
N THR A 51 2.35 -10.24 -25.47
CA THR A 51 2.25 -9.84 -26.87
C THR A 51 3.01 -8.55 -27.08
N ARG A 52 3.74 -8.45 -28.20
CA ARG A 52 4.47 -7.24 -28.58
C ARG A 52 3.53 -6.09 -28.97
N GLU A 53 2.25 -6.37 -29.17
CA GLU A 53 1.18 -5.38 -29.24
C GLU A 53 1.00 -4.72 -27.86
N ASP A 54 1.90 -3.80 -27.51
CA ASP A 54 1.58 -2.80 -26.51
C ASP A 54 0.37 -2.01 -27.05
N ARG A 55 -0.74 -2.04 -26.30
CA ARG A 55 -1.92 -1.21 -26.60
C ARG A 55 -1.58 0.29 -26.72
N ARG A 56 -0.42 0.70 -26.21
CA ARG A 56 0.13 2.06 -26.32
C ARG A 56 0.87 2.32 -27.64
N GLN A 57 1.37 1.30 -28.34
CA GLN A 57 1.97 1.46 -29.67
C GLN A 57 0.92 1.71 -30.75
N GLN A 58 -0.31 1.20 -30.55
CA GLN A 58 -1.41 1.41 -31.49
C GLN A 58 -2.22 2.68 -31.25
N GLN A 59 -1.98 3.39 -30.13
CA GLN A 59 -2.66 4.66 -29.87
C GLN A 59 -1.90 5.78 -30.57
N ALA A 60 -2.43 6.24 -31.70
CA ALA A 60 -2.03 7.49 -32.31
C ALA A 60 -1.92 8.59 -31.22
N PRO A 61 -0.88 9.43 -31.25
CA PRO A 61 -0.72 10.49 -30.26
C PRO A 61 -2.01 11.30 -30.21
N LYS A 62 -2.62 11.35 -29.02
CA LYS A 62 -3.89 12.04 -28.85
C LYS A 62 -3.61 13.54 -28.89
N LEU A 63 -3.78 14.13 -30.06
CA LEU A 63 -3.66 15.56 -30.26
C LEU A 63 -4.86 16.23 -29.56
N PHE A 64 -4.55 17.14 -28.64
CA PHE A 64 -5.53 18.02 -28.02
C PHE A 64 -5.65 19.30 -28.88
N PRO A 65 -6.83 19.93 -28.94
CA PRO A 65 -8.06 19.60 -28.23
C PRO A 65 -8.81 18.41 -28.84
N VAL A 66 -9.50 17.64 -28.00
CA VAL A 66 -10.26 16.45 -28.43
C VAL A 66 -11.62 16.37 -27.75
N THR A 67 -12.64 15.98 -28.50
CA THR A 67 -14.00 15.76 -28.00
C THR A 67 -14.21 14.26 -27.76
N ILE A 68 -14.50 13.88 -26.52
CA ILE A 68 -14.75 12.48 -26.14
C ILE A 68 -16.08 12.42 -25.39
N ASN A 69 -17.00 11.57 -25.85
CA ASN A 69 -18.32 11.43 -25.23
C ASN A 69 -19.04 12.78 -25.04
N GLY A 70 -18.92 13.69 -26.01
CA GLY A 70 -19.52 15.03 -25.96
C GLY A 70 -18.82 16.03 -25.03
N ARG A 71 -17.73 15.65 -24.36
CA ARG A 71 -16.95 16.54 -23.48
C ARG A 71 -15.73 17.09 -24.21
N TYR A 72 -15.62 18.42 -24.24
CA TYR A 72 -14.45 19.10 -24.76
C TYR A 72 -13.27 19.00 -23.79
N ILE A 73 -12.14 18.48 -24.25
CA ILE A 73 -10.89 18.41 -23.49
C ILE A 73 -9.85 19.25 -24.22
N ALA A 74 -9.51 20.39 -23.62
CA ALA A 74 -8.61 21.38 -24.22
C ALA A 74 -7.13 20.99 -24.14
N GLU A 75 -6.74 20.28 -23.07
CA GLU A 75 -5.34 20.01 -22.74
C GLU A 75 -5.16 18.61 -22.13
N ASP A 76 -3.96 18.05 -22.28
CA ASP A 76 -3.62 16.79 -21.65
C ASP A 76 -3.37 16.98 -20.15
N ARG A 77 -4.11 16.23 -19.31
CA ARG A 77 -3.88 16.23 -17.86
C ARG A 77 -2.81 15.24 -17.41
N ARG A 78 -2.20 14.50 -18.33
CA ARG A 78 -1.06 13.61 -18.04
C ARG A 78 0.21 14.43 -17.85
N ALA A 79 0.29 15.18 -16.75
CA ALA A 79 1.48 15.94 -16.37
C ALA A 79 2.68 15.06 -15.96
N GLY A 80 2.47 13.75 -15.79
CA GLY A 80 3.54 12.80 -15.53
C GLY A 80 4.01 12.15 -16.83
N GLY A 81 5.20 12.52 -17.28
CA GLY A 81 5.94 11.73 -18.27
C GLY A 81 5.99 10.25 -17.85
N ASP A 82 6.14 9.36 -18.84
CA ASP A 82 6.12 7.92 -18.60
C ASP A 82 7.16 7.53 -17.52
N ARG A 83 6.67 7.14 -16.34
CA ARG A 83 7.51 6.75 -15.19
C ARG A 83 8.42 5.56 -15.49
N ARG A 84 8.23 4.88 -16.63
CA ARG A 84 9.05 3.76 -17.09
C ARG A 84 10.46 4.17 -17.56
N HIS A 85 10.70 5.46 -17.84
CA HIS A 85 12.03 5.93 -18.22
C HIS A 85 12.95 6.26 -17.03
N MET A 86 12.44 6.27 -15.79
CA MET A 86 13.22 6.57 -14.57
C MET A 86 14.02 5.38 -14.01
N GLY A 87 14.33 4.37 -14.82
CA GLY A 87 14.88 3.08 -14.34
C GLY A 87 16.23 2.63 -14.91
N ARG A 88 16.98 3.46 -15.65
CA ARG A 88 18.27 3.05 -16.26
C ARG A 88 19.37 4.10 -16.13
N GLN A 89 19.77 4.44 -14.91
CA GLN A 89 20.98 5.23 -14.67
C GLN A 89 21.96 4.59 -13.67
N PHE A 90 21.76 3.34 -13.27
CA PHE A 90 22.72 2.61 -12.47
C PHE A 90 23.01 1.25 -13.11
N ALA A 91 24.00 1.21 -13.98
CA ALA A 91 24.69 0.01 -14.44
C ALA A 91 26.14 0.40 -14.77
#